data_AF-A0A956BYE2-F1
#
_entry.id   AF-A0A956BYE2-F1
#
_cell.length_a   1.000
_cell.length_b   1.000
_cell.length_c   1.000
_cell.angle_alpha   90.00
_cell.angle_beta   90.00
_cell.angle_gamma   90.00
#
_symmetry.space_group_name_H-M   'P 1'
#
loop_
_entity.id
_entity.type
_entity.pdbx_description
1 polymer ?
#
loop_
_entity_poly.entity_id
_entity_poly.type
_entity_poly.pdbx_seq_one_letter_code
_entity_poly.pdbx_strand_id
1 'polypeptide(L)'
;MKHGARLPHLLIVCLLGAAGCSSEKPTEEQVETPPDPTPEKPHRVDSRPPPMHQPVPFWAEGKTEKKFDAANAALHNQVILDLGENWTPYLFTERGNEEEEIKPNGYRKTYLALAQERFPKDHHGERARSDKYLELYGILPTLSVLRKRMKAVAERKCEGKIDLEPLLAYEGFVVFKPGSRGTRIANDYRSAARVVSGLLKKQGVETTEALNQDNLDEKQKRAIRDYDRYGPEVRAIKAAQVRLQCEGYFGRRRYSPGVLDWATHEALAEFERRYRVYGWGYIGRDTLEALRRTPVENERESVLRVLTERAMHSAGVIEDGSVNKKDGTAPTFKGRDGAAHPVPNLEKQLREAIVEAYGLQTPESTLAWLKGLEDIEDEHLTAFQGPPLPEYYDGNMRLSIEIDRGDIWYDFPYREDGSEMPQPVQRRPRATIFTEYLGKRIPIARYGTTIGGWRSEYQDGNLVWKYKNSPVGERV
;
A
#
# COMPACT_ATOMS: atom_id res chain seq x y z
N MET A 1 -2.62 62.57 -37.32
CA MET A 1 -1.19 62.37 -37.67
C MET A 1 -1.10 61.00 -38.33
N LYS A 2 -1.28 60.88 -39.65
CA LYS A 2 -0.34 61.11 -40.77
C LYS A 2 0.91 60.21 -40.73
N HIS A 3 1.07 59.47 -41.83
CA HIS A 3 2.20 58.68 -42.37
C HIS A 3 2.24 57.19 -41.97
N GLY A 4 2.21 56.18 -42.84
CA GLY A 4 2.22 56.11 -44.31
C GLY A 4 3.52 55.49 -44.85
N ALA A 5 3.42 54.34 -45.56
CA ALA A 5 4.26 53.82 -46.66
C ALA A 5 4.07 52.29 -46.74
N ARG A 6 3.41 51.68 -47.74
CA ARG A 6 3.68 51.47 -49.18
C ARG A 6 4.56 50.25 -49.50
N LEU A 7 3.92 49.27 -50.15
CA LEU A 7 4.40 48.17 -51.01
C LEU A 7 5.27 48.66 -52.20
N PRO A 8 6.05 47.80 -52.89
CA PRO A 8 5.57 47.02 -54.07
C PRO A 8 6.22 45.61 -54.23
N HIS A 9 5.50 44.56 -54.67
CA HIS A 9 5.36 44.04 -56.05
C HIS A 9 6.67 43.74 -56.82
N LEU A 10 6.88 42.46 -57.14
CA LEU A 10 7.56 42.03 -58.37
C LEU A 10 6.80 40.83 -58.97
N LEU A 11 6.57 40.91 -60.28
CA LEU A 11 5.77 40.03 -61.14
C LEU A 11 6.69 39.42 -62.23
N ILE A 12 6.31 38.22 -62.70
CA ILE A 12 6.49 37.64 -64.06
C ILE A 12 7.91 37.19 -64.47
N VAL A 13 8.04 35.92 -64.91
CA VAL A 13 8.37 35.50 -66.31
C VAL A 13 7.88 34.06 -66.56
N CYS A 14 7.04 33.89 -67.58
CA CYS A 14 6.68 32.63 -68.24
C CYS A 14 7.82 32.13 -69.14
N LEU A 15 7.98 30.81 -69.28
CA LEU A 15 8.61 30.22 -70.47
C LEU A 15 7.92 28.89 -70.83
N LEU A 16 7.12 28.98 -71.88
CA LEU A 16 6.68 27.89 -72.75
C LEU A 16 7.83 27.54 -73.71
N GLY A 17 8.06 26.25 -73.95
CA GLY A 17 8.92 25.75 -75.02
C GLY A 17 8.44 24.37 -75.45
N ALA A 18 7.71 24.34 -76.56
CA ALA A 18 7.32 23.13 -77.28
C ALA A 18 7.98 23.10 -78.66
N ALA A 19 8.15 21.88 -79.18
CA ALA A 19 8.23 21.45 -80.58
C ALA A 19 9.61 21.06 -81.16
N GLY A 20 9.59 19.89 -81.84
CA GLY A 20 10.60 19.39 -82.79
C GLY A 20 10.99 17.92 -82.54
N CYS A 21 10.11 16.93 -82.69
CA CYS A 21 9.89 16.11 -83.90
C CYS A 21 11.16 15.65 -84.64
N SER A 22 11.46 14.35 -84.56
CA SER A 22 11.91 13.60 -85.75
C SER A 22 11.35 12.17 -85.71
N SER A 23 10.93 11.73 -86.89
CA SER A 23 10.08 10.58 -87.20
C SER A 23 10.90 9.33 -87.53
N GLU A 24 10.43 8.15 -87.10
CA GLU A 24 10.62 6.93 -87.87
C GLU A 24 9.40 6.00 -87.70
N LYS A 25 9.06 5.31 -88.80
CA LYS A 25 7.81 4.60 -89.06
C LYS A 25 8.06 3.07 -89.00
N PRO A 26 7.02 2.22 -89.11
CA PRO A 26 6.65 1.22 -88.12
C PRO A 26 7.17 -0.19 -88.42
N THR A 27 7.24 -1.04 -87.38
CA THR A 27 7.29 -2.49 -87.54
C THR A 27 6.10 -3.10 -86.80
N GLU A 28 5.33 -3.87 -87.53
CA GLU A 28 4.17 -4.64 -87.11
C GLU A 28 4.66 -5.83 -86.28
N GLU A 29 4.44 -5.79 -84.97
CA GLU A 29 4.78 -6.90 -84.05
C GLU A 29 3.49 -7.46 -83.44
N GLN A 30 3.41 -8.80 -83.47
CA GLN A 30 2.24 -9.58 -83.17
C GLN A 30 1.76 -9.39 -81.72
N VAL A 31 0.47 -9.13 -81.53
CA VAL A 31 -0.16 -9.13 -80.21
C VAL A 31 -0.27 -10.58 -79.73
N GLU A 32 0.69 -11.02 -78.90
CA GLU A 32 0.47 -12.17 -78.02
C GLU A 32 -0.47 -11.75 -76.90
N THR A 33 -1.65 -12.36 -76.88
CA THR A 33 -2.61 -12.27 -75.77
C THR A 33 -1.92 -12.75 -74.48
N PRO A 34 -1.92 -11.97 -73.37
CA PRO A 34 -1.37 -12.44 -72.10
C PRO A 34 -2.14 -13.68 -71.63
N PRO A 35 -1.46 -14.67 -71.03
CA PRO A 35 -2.16 -15.79 -70.41
C PRO A 35 -3.04 -15.28 -69.26
N ASP A 36 -4.24 -15.84 -69.16
CA ASP A 36 -5.21 -15.59 -68.10
C ASP A 36 -4.51 -15.64 -66.72
N PRO A 37 -4.70 -14.65 -65.83
CA PRO A 37 -4.12 -14.71 -64.50
C PRO A 37 -4.65 -15.95 -63.80
N THR A 38 -3.73 -16.86 -63.46
CA THR A 38 -4.04 -18.03 -62.65
C THR A 38 -4.72 -17.53 -61.38
N PRO A 39 -5.90 -18.05 -60.99
CA PRO A 39 -6.58 -17.59 -59.79
C PRO A 39 -5.63 -17.77 -58.61
N GLU A 40 -5.16 -16.65 -58.06
CA GLU A 40 -4.33 -16.61 -56.87
C GLU A 40 -5.10 -17.35 -55.79
N LYS A 41 -4.56 -18.49 -55.34
CA LYS A 41 -5.14 -19.24 -54.23
C LYS A 41 -5.34 -18.24 -53.09
N PRO A 42 -6.54 -18.11 -52.51
CA PRO A 42 -6.79 -17.12 -51.47
C PRO A 42 -5.72 -17.29 -50.40
N HIS A 43 -4.99 -16.21 -50.12
CA HIS A 43 -4.00 -16.14 -49.06
C HIS A 43 -4.69 -16.62 -47.78
N ARG A 44 -4.45 -17.87 -47.40
CA ARG A 44 -5.06 -18.48 -46.23
C ARG A 44 -4.34 -17.83 -45.06
N VAL A 45 -4.91 -16.76 -44.52
CA VAL A 45 -4.46 -16.14 -43.27
C VAL A 45 -4.38 -17.29 -42.26
N ASP A 46 -3.18 -17.59 -41.79
CA ASP A 46 -2.96 -18.59 -40.77
C ASP A 46 -3.72 -18.12 -39.53
N SER A 47 -4.86 -18.75 -39.27
CA SER A 47 -5.76 -18.40 -38.16
C SER A 47 -5.26 -18.92 -36.82
N ARG A 48 -4.09 -19.57 -36.79
CA ARG A 48 -3.44 -19.96 -35.56
C ARG A 48 -2.87 -18.70 -34.89
N PRO A 49 -3.07 -18.52 -33.57
CA PRO A 49 -2.40 -17.47 -32.83
C PRO A 49 -0.89 -17.53 -33.09
N PRO A 50 -0.19 -16.39 -33.22
CA PRO A 50 1.25 -16.39 -33.31
C PRO A 50 1.86 -17.17 -32.14
N PRO A 51 3.02 -17.83 -32.33
CA PRO A 51 3.69 -18.55 -31.24
C PRO A 51 4.00 -17.58 -30.09
N MET A 52 3.66 -17.98 -28.86
CA MET A 52 3.93 -17.17 -27.67
C MET A 52 5.41 -17.26 -27.31
N HIS A 53 6.05 -16.12 -27.02
CA HIS A 53 7.46 -16.05 -26.64
C HIS A 53 7.69 -16.45 -25.17
N GLN A 54 6.81 -16.03 -24.26
CA GLN A 54 6.86 -16.35 -22.83
C GLN A 54 5.44 -16.68 -22.31
N PRO A 55 4.92 -17.89 -22.55
CA PRO A 55 3.56 -18.25 -22.17
C PRO A 55 3.40 -18.42 -20.65
N VAL A 56 2.52 -17.63 -20.04
CA VAL A 56 2.18 -17.69 -18.62
C VAL A 56 0.68 -18.00 -18.40
N PRO A 57 0.29 -18.64 -17.29
CA PRO A 57 -1.12 -18.84 -16.95
C PRO A 57 -1.84 -17.50 -16.75
N PHE A 58 -3.00 -17.32 -17.40
CA PHE A 58 -3.85 -16.16 -17.23
C PHE A 58 -4.97 -16.46 -16.22
N TRP A 59 -5.03 -15.69 -15.15
CA TRP A 59 -6.01 -15.81 -14.08
C TRP A 59 -7.22 -14.92 -14.35
N ALA A 60 -8.41 -15.52 -14.29
CA ALA A 60 -9.68 -14.83 -14.27
C ALA A 60 -10.67 -15.62 -13.40
N GLU A 61 -11.36 -14.93 -12.49
CA GLU A 61 -12.41 -15.53 -11.63
C GLU A 61 -11.93 -16.78 -10.87
N GLY A 62 -10.68 -16.78 -10.41
CA GLY A 62 -10.07 -17.88 -9.65
C GLY A 62 -9.63 -19.08 -10.51
N LYS A 63 -9.57 -18.96 -11.83
CA LYS A 63 -9.22 -20.05 -12.75
C LYS A 63 -8.12 -19.66 -13.75
N THR A 64 -7.39 -20.66 -14.23
CA THR A 64 -6.31 -20.52 -15.22
C THR A 64 -6.60 -21.31 -16.50
N GLU A 65 -7.71 -21.01 -17.16
CA GLU A 65 -8.14 -21.75 -18.37
C GLU A 65 -7.38 -21.33 -19.63
N LYS A 66 -6.71 -20.18 -19.61
CA LYS A 66 -6.00 -19.59 -20.75
C LYS A 66 -4.53 -19.35 -20.44
N LYS A 67 -3.70 -19.33 -21.47
CA LYS A 67 -2.32 -18.83 -21.41
C LYS A 67 -2.24 -17.50 -22.14
N PHE A 68 -1.30 -16.68 -21.71
CA PHE A 68 -1.01 -15.39 -22.32
C PHE A 68 0.50 -15.22 -22.50
N ASP A 69 0.91 -14.46 -23.51
CA ASP A 69 2.32 -14.19 -23.77
C ASP A 69 2.79 -12.99 -22.94
N ALA A 70 3.58 -13.23 -21.90
CA ALA A 70 4.07 -12.16 -21.01
C ALA A 70 4.85 -11.06 -21.76
N ALA A 71 5.47 -11.40 -22.90
CA ALA A 71 6.14 -10.42 -23.77
C ALA A 71 5.21 -9.33 -24.30
N ASN A 72 3.91 -9.59 -24.38
CA ASN A 72 2.89 -8.66 -24.90
C ASN A 72 1.99 -8.07 -23.81
N ALA A 73 2.33 -8.24 -22.53
CA ALA A 73 1.46 -7.85 -21.41
C ALA A 73 1.04 -6.38 -21.43
N ALA A 74 2.00 -5.47 -21.67
CA ALA A 74 1.74 -4.04 -21.74
C ALA A 74 0.76 -3.66 -22.86
N LEU A 75 0.78 -4.36 -24.00
CA LEU A 75 -0.10 -4.09 -25.15
C LEU A 75 -1.57 -4.42 -24.86
N HIS A 76 -1.83 -5.27 -23.86
CA HIS A 76 -3.16 -5.77 -23.53
C HIS A 76 -3.61 -5.36 -22.12
N ASN A 77 -2.95 -4.37 -21.50
CA ASN A 77 -3.20 -3.94 -20.12
C ASN A 77 -3.18 -5.11 -19.11
N GLN A 78 -2.28 -6.08 -19.33
CA GLN A 78 -2.12 -7.21 -18.44
C GLN A 78 -0.95 -6.99 -17.51
N VAL A 79 -1.11 -7.44 -16.27
CA VAL A 79 -0.08 -7.34 -15.23
C VAL A 79 0.52 -8.72 -15.00
N ILE A 80 1.86 -8.80 -15.01
CA ILE A 80 2.59 -10.04 -14.79
C ILE A 80 2.97 -10.18 -13.33
N LEU A 81 2.35 -11.10 -12.62
CA LEU A 81 2.60 -11.31 -11.21
C LEU A 81 3.49 -12.52 -11.00
N ASP A 82 4.66 -12.31 -10.40
CA ASP A 82 5.51 -13.39 -9.90
C ASP A 82 4.98 -13.89 -8.54
N LEU A 83 4.58 -15.15 -8.48
CA LEU A 83 4.13 -15.84 -7.26
C LEU A 83 5.27 -16.60 -6.55
N GLY A 84 6.48 -16.56 -7.11
CA GLY A 84 7.65 -17.25 -6.59
C GLY A 84 8.12 -16.80 -5.21
N GLU A 85 8.85 -17.68 -4.53
CA GLU A 85 9.46 -17.41 -3.23
C GLU A 85 10.73 -16.54 -3.32
N ASN A 86 11.31 -16.43 -4.52
CA ASN A 86 12.49 -15.61 -4.84
C ASN A 86 12.16 -14.18 -5.29
N TRP A 87 10.89 -13.78 -5.24
CA TRP A 87 10.48 -12.41 -5.56
C TRP A 87 11.10 -11.40 -4.60
N THR A 88 11.54 -10.27 -5.15
CA THR A 88 12.01 -9.12 -4.37
C THR A 88 11.49 -7.82 -4.98
N PRO A 89 11.33 -6.74 -4.18
CA PRO A 89 11.12 -5.39 -4.69
C PRO A 89 12.16 -4.98 -5.73
N TYR A 90 11.77 -4.06 -6.63
CA TYR A 90 12.63 -3.56 -7.72
C TYR A 90 14.01 -3.03 -7.27
N LEU A 91 14.11 -2.51 -6.04
CA LEU A 91 15.38 -2.04 -5.44
C LEU A 91 16.45 -3.15 -5.32
N PHE A 92 16.05 -4.42 -5.32
CA PHE A 92 16.94 -5.57 -5.22
C PHE A 92 17.11 -6.34 -6.54
N THR A 93 16.66 -5.74 -7.65
CA THR A 93 16.87 -6.25 -9.00
C THR A 93 18.36 -6.18 -9.36
N GLU A 94 18.86 -7.21 -10.04
CA GLU A 94 20.28 -7.34 -10.39
C GLU A 94 20.58 -7.00 -11.86
N ARG A 95 19.57 -6.73 -12.69
CA ARG A 95 19.71 -6.24 -14.08
C ARG A 95 18.46 -5.50 -14.54
N GLY A 96 18.59 -4.48 -15.39
CA GLY A 96 17.45 -3.71 -15.90
C GLY A 96 16.66 -4.43 -17.00
N ASN A 97 17.32 -5.27 -17.80
CA ASN A 97 16.73 -6.11 -18.84
C ASN A 97 17.61 -7.34 -19.10
N GLU A 98 17.19 -8.22 -20.02
CA GLU A 98 17.92 -9.47 -20.32
C GLU A 98 19.27 -9.27 -21.01
N GLU A 99 19.46 -8.14 -21.71
CA GLU A 99 20.69 -7.80 -22.43
C GLU A 99 21.76 -7.20 -21.51
N GLU A 100 21.36 -6.68 -20.35
CA GLU A 100 22.25 -6.11 -19.35
C GLU A 100 22.98 -7.19 -18.54
N GLU A 101 24.26 -6.91 -18.22
CA GLU A 101 25.04 -7.74 -17.30
C GLU A 101 24.40 -7.76 -15.91
N ILE A 102 24.33 -8.95 -15.32
CA ILE A 102 23.88 -9.14 -13.94
C ILE A 102 24.88 -8.47 -12.99
N LYS A 103 24.40 -7.47 -12.25
CA LYS A 103 25.10 -6.79 -11.15
C LYS A 103 24.55 -7.31 -9.82
N PRO A 104 25.27 -8.19 -9.11
CA PRO A 104 24.77 -8.78 -7.88
C PRO A 104 24.42 -7.72 -6.83
N ASN A 105 23.27 -7.89 -6.17
CA ASN A 105 22.87 -7.06 -5.05
C ASN A 105 23.17 -7.80 -3.73
N GLY A 106 24.18 -7.33 -3.00
CA GLY A 106 24.64 -7.99 -1.78
C GLY A 106 23.57 -8.15 -0.69
N TYR A 107 22.53 -7.31 -0.67
CA TYR A 107 21.44 -7.41 0.31
C TYR A 107 20.31 -8.33 -0.13
N ARG A 108 20.20 -8.68 -1.42
CA ARG A 108 19.14 -9.54 -1.97
C ARG A 108 19.00 -10.85 -1.19
N LYS A 109 20.11 -11.53 -0.92
CA LYS A 109 20.13 -12.78 -0.15
C LYS A 109 19.60 -12.61 1.27
N THR A 110 19.96 -11.51 1.93
CA THR A 110 19.47 -11.18 3.27
C THR A 110 17.99 -10.88 3.25
N TYR A 111 17.51 -10.09 2.28
CA TYR A 111 16.09 -9.79 2.10
C TYR A 111 15.28 -11.09 1.95
N LEU A 112 15.68 -11.99 1.05
CA LEU A 112 15.00 -13.26 0.81
C LEU A 112 14.97 -14.16 2.04
N ALA A 113 16.10 -14.26 2.76
CA ALA A 113 16.15 -15.00 4.02
C ALA A 113 15.15 -14.43 5.04
N LEU A 114 15.13 -13.11 5.23
CA LEU A 114 14.24 -12.44 6.17
C LEU A 114 12.76 -12.54 5.76
N ALA A 115 12.44 -12.43 4.48
CA ALA A 115 11.10 -12.64 3.92
C ALA A 115 10.58 -14.07 4.15
N GLN A 116 11.48 -15.05 4.19
CA GLN A 116 11.17 -16.45 4.51
C GLN A 116 11.19 -16.74 6.03
N GLU A 117 11.26 -15.71 6.89
CA GLU A 117 11.46 -15.82 8.34
C GLU A 117 12.71 -16.61 8.76
N ARG A 118 13.73 -16.65 7.89
CA ARG A 118 15.04 -17.25 8.17
C ARG A 118 15.99 -16.14 8.61
N PHE A 119 16.43 -16.20 9.87
CA PHE A 119 17.27 -15.15 10.45
C PHE A 119 18.76 -15.51 10.34
N PRO A 120 19.55 -14.80 9.51
CA PRO A 120 20.99 -15.03 9.40
C PRO A 120 21.72 -14.89 10.74
N LYS A 121 22.92 -15.46 10.85
CA LYS A 121 23.78 -15.31 12.04
C LYS A 121 24.63 -14.04 11.95
N ASP A 122 23.97 -12.89 11.82
CA ASP A 122 24.57 -11.57 11.78
C ASP A 122 23.69 -10.55 12.53
N HIS A 123 24.14 -9.29 12.56
CA HIS A 123 23.42 -8.22 13.26
C HIS A 123 21.99 -7.98 12.70
N HIS A 124 21.77 -8.24 11.40
CA HIS A 124 20.44 -8.12 10.80
C HIS A 124 19.52 -9.22 11.31
N GLY A 125 19.98 -10.48 11.32
CA GLY A 125 19.21 -11.61 11.81
C GLY A 125 18.97 -11.57 13.32
N GLU A 126 19.92 -11.07 14.11
CA GLU A 126 19.73 -10.82 15.55
C GLU A 126 18.62 -9.80 15.82
N ARG A 127 18.67 -8.66 15.12
CA ARG A 127 17.63 -7.64 15.21
C ARG A 127 16.27 -8.17 14.75
N ALA A 128 16.25 -8.86 13.61
CA ALA A 128 15.03 -9.42 13.05
C ALA A 128 14.37 -10.46 13.96
N ARG A 129 15.17 -11.30 14.64
CA ARG A 129 14.67 -12.27 15.62
C ARG A 129 14.00 -11.59 16.82
N SER A 130 14.52 -10.45 17.25
CA SER A 130 13.92 -9.64 18.32
C SER A 130 12.61 -9.01 17.87
N ASP A 131 12.60 -8.41 16.67
CA ASP A 131 11.44 -7.68 16.15
C ASP A 131 10.31 -8.61 15.67
N LYS A 132 10.67 -9.85 15.29
CA LYS A 132 9.87 -10.99 14.78
C LYS A 132 9.19 -10.75 13.43
N TYR A 133 8.50 -9.63 13.32
CA TYR A 133 7.68 -9.22 12.19
C TYR A 133 8.33 -7.99 11.54
N LEU A 134 8.59 -8.06 10.24
CA LEU A 134 9.41 -7.11 9.49
C LEU A 134 8.62 -6.36 8.41
N GLU A 135 7.31 -6.59 8.34
CA GLU A 135 6.40 -6.04 7.33
C GLU A 135 6.36 -4.51 7.40
N LEU A 136 6.42 -3.94 8.61
CA LEU A 136 6.51 -2.49 8.83
C LEU A 136 7.83 -1.89 8.32
N TYR A 137 8.89 -2.70 8.20
CA TYR A 137 10.19 -2.31 7.69
C TYR A 137 10.35 -2.55 6.18
N GLY A 138 9.28 -2.98 5.50
CA GLY A 138 9.29 -3.23 4.06
C GLY A 138 9.84 -4.59 3.64
N ILE A 139 10.03 -5.53 4.58
CA ILE A 139 10.35 -6.92 4.26
C ILE A 139 9.05 -7.72 4.34
N LEU A 140 8.49 -8.00 3.18
CA LEU A 140 7.23 -8.72 3.07
C LEU A 140 7.46 -10.24 3.18
N PRO A 141 6.60 -10.97 3.92
CA PRO A 141 6.70 -12.42 4.00
C PRO A 141 6.42 -13.05 2.64
N THR A 142 7.03 -14.21 2.39
CA THR A 142 6.72 -15.00 1.20
C THR A 142 5.33 -15.66 1.28
N LEU A 143 4.81 -16.14 0.15
CA LEU A 143 3.49 -16.77 0.10
C LEU A 143 3.44 -18.05 0.94
N SER A 144 4.54 -18.80 1.03
CA SER A 144 4.65 -19.97 1.90
C SER A 144 4.58 -19.62 3.39
N VAL A 145 5.22 -18.53 3.81
CA VAL A 145 5.11 -18.00 5.18
C VAL A 145 3.66 -17.59 5.46
N LEU A 146 3.03 -16.86 4.55
CA LEU A 146 1.64 -16.43 4.67
C LEU A 146 0.67 -17.62 4.73
N ARG A 147 0.85 -18.62 3.88
CA ARG A 147 0.07 -19.87 3.90
C ARG A 147 0.17 -20.59 5.25
N LYS A 148 1.38 -20.71 5.80
CA LYS A 148 1.61 -21.32 7.11
C LYS A 148 0.92 -20.53 8.21
N ARG A 149 1.08 -19.20 8.23
CA ARG A 149 0.47 -18.32 9.23
C ARG A 149 -1.06 -18.36 9.16
N MET A 150 -1.63 -18.21 7.96
CA MET A 150 -3.08 -18.23 7.74
C MET A 150 -3.70 -19.58 8.13
N LYS A 151 -3.07 -20.70 7.78
CA LYS A 151 -3.49 -22.04 8.24
C LYS A 151 -3.48 -22.13 9.77
N ALA A 152 -2.39 -21.70 10.41
CA ALA A 152 -2.26 -21.76 11.86
C ALA A 152 -3.29 -20.88 12.59
N VAL A 153 -3.68 -19.74 12.00
CA VAL A 153 -4.75 -18.88 12.53
C VAL A 153 -6.12 -19.53 12.32
N ALA A 154 -6.43 -20.06 11.13
CA ALA A 154 -7.70 -20.73 10.86
C ALA A 154 -7.97 -21.97 11.75
N GLU A 155 -6.91 -22.64 12.20
CA GLU A 155 -7.01 -23.81 13.10
C GLU A 155 -7.08 -23.42 14.60
N ARG A 156 -7.06 -22.12 14.92
CA ARG A 156 -6.93 -21.62 16.29
C ARG A 156 -8.27 -21.62 17.04
N LYS A 157 -8.37 -22.51 18.04
CA LYS A 157 -9.61 -22.72 18.83
C LYS A 157 -10.09 -21.52 19.67
N CYS A 158 -9.21 -20.59 20.05
CA CYS A 158 -9.61 -19.47 20.89
C CYS A 158 -10.30 -18.33 20.13
N GLU A 159 -10.30 -18.35 18.80
CA GLU A 159 -10.90 -17.30 17.96
C GLU A 159 -12.40 -17.16 18.20
N GLY A 160 -13.14 -18.29 18.30
CA GLY A 160 -14.58 -18.28 18.60
C GLY A 160 -14.96 -17.76 19.99
N LYS A 161 -13.98 -17.38 20.83
CA LYS A 161 -14.20 -16.76 22.15
C LYS A 161 -13.86 -15.27 22.17
N ILE A 162 -13.40 -14.71 21.05
CA ILE A 162 -13.08 -13.29 20.94
C ILE A 162 -14.39 -12.53 20.71
N ASP A 163 -14.76 -11.70 21.68
CA ASP A 163 -15.84 -10.73 21.54
C ASP A 163 -15.27 -9.43 20.94
N LEU A 164 -15.65 -9.14 19.69
CA LEU A 164 -15.21 -7.95 18.96
C LEU A 164 -16.10 -6.73 19.22
N GLU A 165 -17.27 -6.91 19.83
CA GLU A 165 -18.24 -5.82 19.98
C GLU A 165 -17.69 -4.62 20.75
N PRO A 166 -16.91 -4.79 21.86
CA PRO A 166 -16.27 -3.67 22.52
C PRO A 166 -15.28 -2.90 21.64
N LEU A 167 -14.67 -3.54 20.64
CA LEU A 167 -13.73 -2.90 19.71
C LEU A 167 -14.49 -2.20 18.58
N LEU A 168 -15.60 -2.78 18.11
CA LEU A 168 -16.47 -2.17 17.11
C LEU A 168 -17.12 -0.89 17.64
N ALA A 169 -17.65 -0.92 18.86
CA ALA A 169 -18.35 0.20 19.49
C ALA A 169 -17.43 1.33 20.00
N TYR A 170 -16.13 1.08 20.16
CA TYR A 170 -15.20 2.08 20.68
C TYR A 170 -14.70 3.01 19.58
N GLU A 171 -14.74 4.32 19.77
CA GLU A 171 -14.23 5.31 18.78
C GLU A 171 -13.09 6.17 19.34
N GLY A 172 -12.63 5.87 20.55
CA GLY A 172 -11.64 6.70 21.25
C GLY A 172 -10.19 6.40 20.89
N PHE A 173 -9.28 6.99 21.68
CA PHE A 173 -7.84 6.83 21.57
C PHE A 173 -7.25 6.49 22.94
N VAL A 174 -6.55 5.37 23.05
CA VAL A 174 -5.92 4.93 24.30
C VAL A 174 -4.41 4.92 24.16
N VAL A 175 -3.74 5.77 24.93
CA VAL A 175 -2.27 5.79 25.05
C VAL A 175 -1.80 5.07 26.30
N PHE A 176 -0.64 4.43 26.20
CA PHE A 176 0.06 3.96 27.38
C PHE A 176 0.40 5.17 28.26
N LYS A 177 0.03 5.11 29.54
CA LYS A 177 0.35 6.14 30.53
C LYS A 177 1.15 5.49 31.65
N PRO A 178 2.44 5.83 31.81
CA PRO A 178 3.23 5.29 32.92
C PRO A 178 2.60 5.69 34.27
N GLY A 179 2.73 4.80 35.26
CA GLY A 179 2.20 5.00 36.62
C GLY A 179 0.78 4.45 36.83
N SER A 180 0.10 4.95 37.88
CA SER A 180 -1.14 4.33 38.40
C SER A 180 -2.43 4.80 37.72
N ARG A 181 -2.37 5.67 36.71
CA ARG A 181 -3.57 6.32 36.15
C ARG A 181 -4.48 5.32 35.44
N GLY A 182 -3.92 4.46 34.58
CA GLY A 182 -4.69 3.40 33.92
C GLY A 182 -5.29 2.41 34.92
N THR A 183 -4.51 2.02 35.93
CA THR A 183 -4.98 1.16 37.03
C THR A 183 -6.14 1.77 37.80
N ARG A 184 -6.09 3.09 38.08
CA ARG A 184 -7.17 3.81 38.76
C ARG A 184 -8.46 3.76 37.93
N ILE A 185 -8.39 4.10 36.65
CA ILE A 185 -9.54 4.04 35.73
C ILE A 185 -10.17 2.64 35.72
N ALA A 186 -9.36 1.60 35.58
CA ALA A 186 -9.85 0.22 35.59
C ALA A 186 -10.47 -0.19 36.94
N ASN A 187 -9.94 0.28 38.06
CA ASN A 187 -10.48 0.01 39.40
C ASN A 187 -11.79 0.77 39.67
N ASP A 188 -11.88 2.03 39.22
CA ASP A 188 -13.07 2.86 39.31
C ASP A 188 -14.20 2.22 38.49
N TYR A 189 -13.92 1.84 37.24
CA TYR A 189 -14.86 1.07 36.41
C TYR A 189 -15.28 -0.24 37.06
N ARG A 190 -14.35 -1.03 37.60
CA ARG A 190 -14.69 -2.33 38.22
C ARG A 190 -15.60 -2.16 39.43
N SER A 191 -15.43 -1.09 40.19
CA SER A 191 -16.25 -0.80 41.36
C SER A 191 -17.62 -0.28 40.95
N ALA A 192 -17.68 0.61 39.97
CA ALA A 192 -18.90 1.10 39.36
C ALA A 192 -19.73 -0.03 38.72
N ALA A 193 -19.10 -0.91 37.94
CA ALA A 193 -19.74 -2.04 37.26
C ALA A 193 -20.43 -3.01 38.22
N ARG A 194 -19.86 -3.25 39.41
CA ARG A 194 -20.50 -4.08 40.45
C ARG A 194 -21.79 -3.45 40.95
N VAL A 195 -21.81 -2.13 41.16
CA VAL A 195 -23.00 -1.40 41.60
C VAL A 195 -24.05 -1.40 40.49
N VAL A 196 -23.66 -1.02 39.27
CA VAL A 196 -24.56 -0.95 38.12
C VAL A 196 -25.20 -2.31 37.82
N SER A 197 -24.42 -3.39 37.79
CA SER A 197 -24.97 -4.74 37.60
C SER A 197 -26.02 -5.12 38.65
N GLY A 198 -25.81 -4.72 39.91
CA GLY A 198 -26.80 -4.89 40.97
C GLY A 198 -28.08 -4.07 40.76
N LEU A 199 -27.96 -2.83 40.26
CA LEU A 199 -29.10 -1.96 39.96
C LEU A 199 -29.93 -2.50 38.78
N LEU A 200 -29.28 -2.88 37.68
CA LEU A 200 -29.91 -3.48 36.51
C LEU A 200 -30.73 -4.72 36.91
N LYS A 201 -30.11 -5.61 37.70
CA LYS A 201 -30.79 -6.80 38.22
C LYS A 201 -31.96 -6.47 39.16
N LYS A 202 -31.80 -5.47 40.03
CA LYS A 202 -32.85 -5.06 41.00
C LYS A 202 -34.07 -4.45 40.30
N GLN A 203 -33.85 -3.70 39.23
CA GLN A 203 -34.92 -3.05 38.47
C GLN A 203 -35.42 -3.88 37.28
N GLY A 204 -34.76 -5.00 36.96
CA GLY A 204 -35.17 -5.90 35.87
C GLY A 204 -34.96 -5.28 34.48
N VAL A 205 -33.95 -4.41 34.33
CA VAL A 205 -33.62 -3.72 33.07
C VAL A 205 -32.23 -4.09 32.60
N GLU A 206 -31.98 -3.98 31.29
CA GLU A 206 -30.72 -4.44 30.67
C GLU A 206 -29.67 -3.32 30.52
N THR A 207 -30.10 -2.06 30.41
CA THR A 207 -29.21 -0.92 30.15
C THR A 207 -29.33 0.16 31.22
N THR A 208 -28.29 1.00 31.35
CA THR A 208 -28.25 2.07 32.36
C THR A 208 -29.25 3.18 32.07
N GLU A 209 -29.62 3.39 30.81
CA GLU A 209 -30.63 4.36 30.38
C GLU A 209 -32.04 3.97 30.83
N ALA A 210 -32.31 2.67 30.95
CA ALA A 210 -33.59 2.14 31.39
C ALA A 210 -33.78 2.18 32.92
N LEU A 211 -32.74 2.55 33.69
CA LEU A 211 -32.84 2.67 35.14
C LEU A 211 -33.71 3.87 35.53
N ASN A 212 -34.67 3.63 36.42
CA ASN A 212 -35.44 4.69 37.04
C ASN A 212 -34.52 5.50 37.98
N GLN A 213 -34.19 6.71 37.56
CA GLN A 213 -33.26 7.62 38.23
C GLN A 213 -33.80 8.20 39.55
N ASP A 214 -35.13 8.26 39.73
CA ASP A 214 -35.76 8.82 40.93
C ASP A 214 -35.57 7.91 42.15
N ASN A 215 -35.35 6.62 41.91
CA ASN A 215 -35.12 5.60 42.93
C ASN A 215 -33.63 5.41 43.27
N LEU A 216 -32.74 6.29 42.80
CA LEU A 216 -31.31 6.17 42.98
C LEU A 216 -30.74 7.25 43.91
N ASP A 217 -29.85 6.83 44.81
CA ASP A 217 -29.06 7.75 45.63
C ASP A 217 -27.88 8.36 44.82
N GLU A 218 -27.25 9.39 45.37
CA GLU A 218 -26.15 10.09 44.69
C GLU A 218 -24.91 9.21 44.45
N LYS A 219 -24.69 8.19 45.30
CA LYS A 219 -23.58 7.24 45.13
C LYS A 219 -23.86 6.30 43.97
N GLN A 220 -25.10 5.85 43.80
CA GLN A 220 -25.57 5.03 42.69
C GLN A 220 -25.52 5.80 41.38
N LYS A 221 -26.01 7.05 41.37
CA LYS A 221 -25.90 7.94 40.19
C LYS A 221 -24.45 8.21 39.81
N ARG A 222 -23.55 8.42 40.79
CA ARG A 222 -22.11 8.53 40.55
C ARG A 222 -21.55 7.24 39.94
N ALA A 223 -21.93 6.07 40.45
CA ALA A 223 -21.48 4.79 39.91
C ALA A 223 -21.93 4.60 38.46
N ILE A 224 -23.16 5.00 38.10
CA ILE A 224 -23.63 4.97 36.70
C ILE A 224 -22.75 5.89 35.84
N ARG A 225 -22.54 7.14 36.25
CA ARG A 225 -21.65 8.07 35.51
C ARG A 225 -20.24 7.53 35.31
N ASP A 226 -19.64 6.94 36.35
CA ASP A 226 -18.29 6.36 36.25
C ASP A 226 -18.28 5.10 35.37
N TYR A 227 -19.34 4.28 35.42
CA TYR A 227 -19.52 3.11 34.55
C TYR A 227 -19.62 3.51 33.08
N ASP A 228 -20.46 4.49 32.75
CA ASP A 228 -20.66 4.96 31.38
C ASP A 228 -19.42 5.67 30.85
N ARG A 229 -18.77 6.48 31.70
CA ARG A 229 -17.57 7.24 31.33
C ARG A 229 -16.37 6.35 31.03
N TYR A 230 -16.06 5.38 31.91
CA TYR A 230 -14.84 4.57 31.79
C TYR A 230 -15.07 3.24 31.07
N GLY A 231 -16.33 2.80 30.97
CA GLY A 231 -16.69 1.50 30.42
C GLY A 231 -16.24 1.25 28.99
N PRO A 232 -16.49 2.16 28.03
CA PRO A 232 -16.06 1.96 26.64
C PRO A 232 -14.56 1.69 26.51
N GLU A 233 -13.71 2.52 27.13
CA GLU A 233 -12.25 2.36 27.12
C GLU A 233 -11.82 1.04 27.78
N VAL A 234 -12.30 0.75 29.00
CA VAL A 234 -11.87 -0.44 29.74
C VAL A 234 -12.33 -1.73 29.05
N ARG A 235 -13.52 -1.75 28.44
CA ARG A 235 -14.01 -2.91 27.69
C ARG A 235 -13.23 -3.10 26.38
N ALA A 236 -12.91 -2.03 25.66
CA ALA A 236 -12.08 -2.09 24.46
C ALA A 236 -10.67 -2.64 24.78
N ILE A 237 -10.03 -2.16 25.85
CA ILE A 237 -8.73 -2.68 26.29
C ILE A 237 -8.81 -4.17 26.63
N LYS A 238 -9.86 -4.60 27.36
CA LYS A 238 -10.04 -6.02 27.69
C LYS A 238 -10.22 -6.89 26.44
N ALA A 239 -11.04 -6.45 25.50
CA ALA A 239 -11.25 -7.18 24.24
C ALA A 239 -9.95 -7.29 23.45
N ALA A 240 -9.18 -6.20 23.34
CA ALA A 240 -7.85 -6.22 22.73
C ALA A 240 -6.90 -7.19 23.46
N GLN A 241 -6.87 -7.18 24.80
CA GLN A 241 -6.04 -8.11 25.59
C GLN A 241 -6.44 -9.58 25.40
N VAL A 242 -7.73 -9.90 25.38
CA VAL A 242 -8.22 -11.26 25.13
C VAL A 242 -7.77 -11.73 23.75
N ARG A 243 -7.92 -10.87 22.75
CA ARG A 243 -7.46 -11.14 21.39
C ARG A 243 -5.95 -11.34 21.33
N LEU A 244 -5.16 -10.40 21.83
CA LEU A 244 -3.70 -10.46 21.83
C LEU A 244 -3.17 -11.70 22.57
N GLN A 245 -3.86 -12.12 23.63
CA GLN A 245 -3.58 -13.36 24.35
C GLN A 245 -3.89 -14.61 23.54
N CYS A 246 -5.04 -14.64 22.85
CA CYS A 246 -5.39 -15.73 21.94
C CYS A 246 -4.37 -15.85 20.79
N GLU A 247 -3.89 -14.71 20.29
CA GLU A 247 -2.93 -14.68 19.19
C GLU A 247 -1.47 -14.87 19.59
N GLY A 248 -1.17 -14.85 20.89
CA GLY A 248 0.13 -15.20 21.45
C GLY A 248 1.09 -14.02 21.68
N TYR A 249 0.65 -12.77 21.52
CA TYR A 249 1.53 -11.58 21.61
C TYR A 249 2.06 -11.28 23.03
N PHE A 250 1.40 -11.79 24.07
CA PHE A 250 1.91 -11.64 25.45
C PHE A 250 3.10 -12.56 25.76
N GLY A 251 3.23 -13.71 25.09
CA GLY A 251 4.21 -14.72 25.47
C GLY A 251 4.11 -15.08 26.96
N ARG A 252 5.18 -14.82 27.73
CA ARG A 252 5.22 -15.03 29.20
C ARG A 252 4.90 -13.76 30.02
N ARG A 253 4.66 -12.63 29.37
CA ARG A 253 4.40 -11.34 30.03
C ARG A 253 3.05 -11.40 30.73
N ARG A 254 2.98 -10.87 31.96
CA ARG A 254 1.72 -10.68 32.68
C ARG A 254 1.17 -9.30 32.38
N TYR A 255 -0.13 -9.19 32.21
CA TYR A 255 -0.83 -7.92 32.00
C TYR A 255 -1.96 -7.74 33.01
N SER A 256 -2.37 -6.49 33.21
CA SER A 256 -3.46 -6.08 34.08
C SER A 256 -4.76 -5.96 33.27
N PRO A 257 -5.82 -6.74 33.58
CA PRO A 257 -7.05 -6.72 32.80
C PRO A 257 -7.72 -5.34 32.74
N GLY A 258 -7.94 -4.85 31.51
CA GLY A 258 -8.57 -3.55 31.25
C GLY A 258 -7.67 -2.33 31.49
N VAL A 259 -6.35 -2.55 31.60
CA VAL A 259 -5.35 -1.49 31.70
C VAL A 259 -4.41 -1.60 30.51
N LEU A 260 -4.22 -0.51 29.77
CA LEU A 260 -3.16 -0.43 28.76
C LEU A 260 -1.83 -0.22 29.49
N ASP A 261 -1.27 -1.33 29.99
CA ASP A 261 0.02 -1.39 30.67
C ASP A 261 1.17 -1.66 29.68
N TRP A 262 2.39 -1.74 30.20
CA TRP A 262 3.58 -1.98 29.37
C TRP A 262 3.49 -3.29 28.59
N ALA A 263 3.00 -4.36 29.21
CA ALA A 263 2.85 -5.65 28.55
C ALA A 263 1.85 -5.58 27.38
N THR A 264 0.74 -4.86 27.55
CA THR A 264 -0.27 -4.65 26.51
C THR A 264 0.25 -3.73 25.41
N HIS A 265 0.99 -2.68 25.77
CA HIS A 265 1.66 -1.78 24.81
C HIS A 265 2.65 -2.54 23.92
N GLU A 266 3.52 -3.35 24.51
CA GLU A 266 4.49 -4.18 23.76
C GLU A 266 3.80 -5.22 22.87
N ALA A 267 2.72 -5.84 23.37
CA ALA A 267 1.92 -6.79 22.59
C ALA A 267 1.23 -6.10 21.39
N LEU A 268 0.72 -4.88 21.58
CA LEU A 268 0.17 -4.06 20.49
C LEU A 268 1.26 -3.67 19.48
N ALA A 269 2.44 -3.25 19.94
CA ALA A 269 3.53 -2.90 19.03
C ALA A 269 3.96 -4.11 18.18
N GLU A 270 3.97 -5.31 18.75
CA GLU A 270 4.23 -6.56 18.01
C GLU A 270 3.11 -6.89 17.00
N PHE A 271 1.84 -6.75 17.40
CA PHE A 271 0.67 -6.89 16.53
C PHE A 271 0.71 -5.88 15.36
N GLU A 272 1.01 -4.62 15.64
CA GLU A 272 1.11 -3.54 14.67
C GLU A 272 2.22 -3.83 13.63
N ARG A 273 3.38 -4.33 14.07
CA ARG A 273 4.46 -4.75 13.15
C ARG A 273 4.00 -5.83 12.17
N ARG A 274 3.36 -6.90 12.67
CA ARG A 274 2.86 -8.01 11.83
C ARG A 274 1.87 -7.52 10.78
N TYR A 275 0.96 -6.65 11.17
CA TYR A 275 -0.12 -6.20 10.30
C TYR A 275 0.16 -4.87 9.59
N ARG A 276 1.43 -4.41 9.58
CA ARG A 276 1.90 -3.16 8.95
C ARG A 276 1.02 -1.95 9.35
N VAL A 277 0.66 -1.88 10.62
CA VAL A 277 -0.04 -0.73 11.20
C VAL A 277 1.02 0.23 11.73
N TYR A 278 1.00 1.48 11.25
CA TYR A 278 1.90 2.53 11.74
C TYR A 278 1.40 3.10 13.07
N GLY A 279 1.47 2.26 14.10
CA GLY A 279 1.10 2.61 15.48
C GLY A 279 2.31 2.79 16.39
N TRP A 280 2.02 3.09 17.65
CA TRP A 280 2.99 3.29 18.72
C TRP A 280 2.66 2.37 19.90
N GLY A 281 2.11 1.19 19.66
CA GLY A 281 1.59 0.30 20.69
C GLY A 281 0.40 0.89 21.44
N TYR A 282 -0.48 1.62 20.72
CA TYR A 282 -1.64 2.33 21.24
C TYR A 282 -2.92 1.84 20.57
N ILE A 283 -4.06 2.00 21.23
CA ILE A 283 -5.35 1.78 20.56
C ILE A 283 -5.74 3.11 19.90
N GLY A 284 -5.22 3.34 18.70
CA GLY A 284 -5.65 4.41 17.82
C GLY A 284 -6.44 3.91 16.61
N ARG A 285 -6.89 4.82 15.74
CA ARG A 285 -7.81 4.50 14.64
C ARG A 285 -7.35 3.29 13.81
N ASP A 286 -6.11 3.31 13.33
CA ASP A 286 -5.62 2.29 12.40
C ASP A 286 -5.35 0.95 13.14
N THR A 287 -4.82 0.99 14.36
CA THR A 287 -4.69 -0.20 15.23
C THR A 287 -6.06 -0.79 15.56
N LEU A 288 -7.05 0.06 15.81
CA LEU A 288 -8.41 -0.34 16.11
C LEU A 288 -9.10 -0.95 14.90
N GLU A 289 -8.88 -0.42 13.70
CA GLU A 289 -9.37 -1.00 12.45
C GLU A 289 -8.84 -2.42 12.25
N ALA A 290 -7.54 -2.65 12.49
CA ALA A 290 -6.96 -3.99 12.48
C ALA A 290 -7.49 -4.88 13.62
N LEU A 291 -7.74 -4.32 14.81
CA LEU A 291 -8.31 -5.02 15.95
C LEU A 291 -9.81 -5.36 15.79
N ARG A 292 -10.53 -4.71 14.88
CA ARG A 292 -11.95 -4.97 14.58
C ARG A 292 -12.16 -6.11 13.57
N ARG A 293 -11.17 -6.41 12.73
CA ARG A 293 -11.18 -7.58 11.85
C ARG A 293 -10.97 -8.85 12.65
N THR A 294 -11.54 -9.97 12.27
CA THR A 294 -11.16 -11.28 12.83
C THR A 294 -9.66 -11.57 12.60
N PRO A 295 -9.02 -12.43 13.42
CA PRO A 295 -7.66 -12.89 13.17
C PRO A 295 -7.46 -13.42 11.74
N VAL A 296 -8.37 -14.25 11.22
CA VAL A 296 -8.25 -14.81 9.86
C VAL A 296 -8.39 -13.74 8.76
N GLU A 297 -9.23 -12.72 8.96
CA GLU A 297 -9.33 -11.58 8.05
C GLU A 297 -8.02 -10.78 8.00
N ASN A 298 -7.31 -10.60 9.12
CA ASN A 298 -6.01 -9.93 9.11
C ASN A 298 -4.92 -10.72 8.35
N GLU A 299 -4.98 -12.07 8.37
CA GLU A 299 -4.08 -12.89 7.55
C GLU A 299 -4.41 -12.75 6.06
N ARG A 300 -5.70 -12.73 5.69
CA ARG A 300 -6.13 -12.43 4.31
C ARG A 300 -5.63 -11.06 3.87
N GLU A 301 -5.78 -10.04 4.69
CA GLU A 301 -5.28 -8.69 4.40
C GLU A 301 -3.76 -8.66 4.16
N SER A 302 -3.01 -9.49 4.88
CA SER A 302 -1.57 -9.64 4.68
C SER A 302 -1.24 -10.27 3.32
N VAL A 303 -2.01 -11.26 2.87
CA VAL A 303 -1.87 -11.88 1.53
C VAL A 303 -2.15 -10.86 0.44
N LEU A 304 -3.30 -10.18 0.53
CA LEU A 304 -3.69 -9.18 -0.45
C LEU A 304 -2.68 -8.05 -0.54
N ARG A 305 -2.10 -7.62 0.58
CA ARG A 305 -1.03 -6.63 0.60
C ARG A 305 0.22 -7.09 -0.15
N VAL A 306 0.67 -8.33 0.05
CA VAL A 306 1.85 -8.85 -0.66
C VAL A 306 1.58 -8.91 -2.15
N LEU A 307 0.42 -9.45 -2.57
CA LEU A 307 0.07 -9.51 -3.99
C LEU A 307 -0.07 -8.12 -4.63
N THR A 308 -0.68 -7.18 -3.90
CA THR A 308 -0.84 -5.79 -4.37
C THR A 308 0.52 -5.12 -4.55
N GLU A 309 1.45 -5.27 -3.59
CA GLU A 309 2.81 -4.75 -3.73
C GLU A 309 3.49 -5.36 -4.97
N ARG A 310 3.46 -6.68 -5.13
CA ARG A 310 4.05 -7.35 -6.30
C ARG A 310 3.45 -6.82 -7.62
N ALA A 311 2.14 -6.61 -7.64
CA ALA A 311 1.44 -6.08 -8.81
C ALA A 311 1.78 -4.61 -9.10
N MET A 312 1.91 -3.77 -8.08
CA MET A 312 2.33 -2.37 -8.25
C MET A 312 3.75 -2.29 -8.84
N HIS A 313 4.69 -3.11 -8.34
CA HIS A 313 6.06 -3.18 -8.88
C HIS A 313 6.07 -3.69 -10.32
N SER A 314 5.27 -4.72 -10.64
CA SER A 314 5.16 -5.24 -12.00
C SER A 314 4.53 -4.24 -12.98
N ALA A 315 3.44 -3.60 -12.58
CA ALA A 315 2.73 -2.62 -13.40
C ALA A 315 3.50 -1.29 -13.54
N GLY A 316 4.51 -1.03 -12.69
CA GLY A 316 5.28 0.20 -12.70
C GLY A 316 4.46 1.43 -12.27
N VAL A 317 3.47 1.24 -11.40
CA VAL A 317 2.55 2.31 -10.97
C VAL A 317 2.85 2.81 -9.56
N ILE A 318 2.49 4.06 -9.26
CA ILE A 318 2.86 4.73 -8.00
C ILE A 318 1.63 5.28 -7.26
N GLU A 319 0.50 5.45 -7.94
CA GLU A 319 -0.73 6.02 -7.40
C GLU A 319 -1.38 5.13 -6.34
N ASP A 320 -1.34 5.58 -5.08
CA ASP A 320 -1.90 4.89 -3.90
C ASP A 320 -3.12 5.62 -3.29
N GLY A 321 -3.62 6.65 -3.98
CA GLY A 321 -4.73 7.49 -3.51
C GLY A 321 -4.38 8.48 -2.40
N SER A 322 -3.11 8.57 -1.96
CA SER A 322 -2.65 9.49 -0.91
C SER A 322 -2.77 10.98 -1.27
N VAL A 323 -2.94 11.29 -2.56
CA VAL A 323 -3.19 12.66 -3.06
C VAL A 323 -4.64 13.10 -2.92
N ASN A 324 -5.56 12.19 -2.60
CA ASN A 324 -6.97 12.50 -2.40
C ASN A 324 -7.16 13.46 -1.21
N LYS A 325 -8.20 14.27 -1.31
CA LYS A 325 -8.63 15.14 -0.21
C LYS A 325 -9.21 14.30 0.93
N LYS A 326 -9.32 14.90 2.12
CA LYS A 326 -9.89 14.24 3.31
C LYS A 326 -11.34 13.76 3.12
N ASP A 327 -12.08 14.40 2.21
CA ASP A 327 -13.44 14.00 1.82
C ASP A 327 -13.47 12.86 0.79
N GLY A 328 -12.31 12.33 0.39
CA GLY A 328 -12.17 11.27 -0.60
C GLY A 328 -12.07 11.75 -2.05
N THR A 329 -12.21 13.06 -2.30
CA THR A 329 -12.18 13.60 -3.68
C THR A 329 -10.76 13.55 -4.26
N ALA A 330 -10.61 12.93 -5.42
CA ALA A 330 -9.33 12.88 -6.14
C ALA A 330 -9.02 14.23 -6.84
N PRO A 331 -7.73 14.62 -6.95
CA PRO A 331 -7.33 15.66 -7.89
C PRO A 331 -7.63 15.21 -9.33
N THR A 332 -7.71 16.16 -10.27
CA THR A 332 -8.00 15.87 -11.67
C THR A 332 -6.87 16.30 -12.60
N PHE A 333 -6.79 15.67 -13.77
CA PHE A 333 -5.94 16.08 -14.88
C PHE A 333 -6.78 16.23 -16.16
N LYS A 334 -6.26 16.99 -17.14
CA LYS A 334 -6.95 17.18 -18.42
C LYS A 334 -6.45 16.12 -19.42
N GLY A 335 -7.36 15.32 -20.00
CA GLY A 335 -7.03 14.32 -21.01
C GLY A 335 -6.85 14.92 -22.41
N ARG A 336 -6.44 14.10 -23.40
CA ARG A 336 -6.40 14.50 -24.82
C ARG A 336 -7.78 14.88 -25.35
N ASP A 337 -8.84 14.29 -24.79
CA ASP A 337 -10.24 14.63 -25.04
C ASP A 337 -10.64 16.03 -24.53
N GLY A 338 -9.77 16.68 -23.76
CA GLY A 338 -10.00 17.97 -23.15
C GLY A 338 -10.89 17.94 -21.90
N ALA A 339 -11.36 16.77 -21.47
CA ALA A 339 -12.14 16.59 -20.26
C ALA A 339 -11.25 16.48 -19.03
N ALA A 340 -11.83 16.70 -17.85
CA ALA A 340 -11.15 16.51 -16.57
C ALA A 340 -11.37 15.07 -16.07
N HIS A 341 -10.29 14.33 -15.88
CA HIS A 341 -10.28 12.96 -15.38
C HIS A 341 -9.70 12.92 -13.96
N PRO A 342 -10.26 12.12 -13.04
CA PRO A 342 -9.67 11.95 -11.72
C PRO A 342 -8.32 11.23 -11.82
N VAL A 343 -7.35 11.64 -11.00
CA VAL A 343 -6.15 10.83 -10.76
C VAL A 343 -6.61 9.54 -10.06
N PRO A 344 -6.34 8.35 -10.63
CA PRO A 344 -6.82 7.10 -10.05
C PRO A 344 -6.09 6.75 -8.74
N ASN A 345 -6.69 5.85 -7.97
CA ASN A 345 -5.96 5.07 -6.97
C ASN A 345 -5.66 3.70 -7.58
N LEU A 346 -4.49 3.55 -8.22
CA LEU A 346 -4.11 2.33 -8.94
C LEU A 346 -3.78 1.19 -7.97
N GLU A 347 -3.27 1.47 -6.76
CA GLU A 347 -3.13 0.47 -5.69
C GLU A 347 -4.46 -0.21 -5.41
N LYS A 348 -5.52 0.59 -5.16
CA LYS A 348 -6.85 0.07 -4.87
C LYS A 348 -7.43 -0.70 -6.06
N GLN A 349 -7.29 -0.18 -7.28
CA GLN A 349 -7.83 -0.85 -8.48
C GLN A 349 -7.10 -2.16 -8.79
N LEU A 350 -5.76 -2.19 -8.64
CA LEU A 350 -4.99 -3.42 -8.78
C LEU A 350 -5.38 -4.45 -7.71
N ARG A 351 -5.56 -4.00 -6.46
CA ARG A 351 -6.02 -4.86 -5.39
C ARG A 351 -7.39 -5.49 -5.70
N GLU A 352 -8.34 -4.70 -6.19
CA GLU A 352 -9.66 -5.18 -6.61
C GLU A 352 -9.53 -6.21 -7.76
N ALA A 353 -8.73 -5.92 -8.78
CA ALA A 353 -8.45 -6.82 -9.89
C ALA A 353 -7.80 -8.14 -9.44
N ILE A 354 -6.86 -8.10 -8.49
CA ILE A 354 -6.25 -9.30 -7.89
C ILE A 354 -7.30 -10.13 -7.15
N VAL A 355 -8.14 -9.50 -6.33
CA VAL A 355 -9.20 -10.21 -5.59
C VAL A 355 -10.13 -10.94 -6.54
N GLU A 356 -10.52 -10.29 -7.64
CA GLU A 356 -11.37 -10.88 -8.67
C GLU A 356 -10.65 -12.00 -9.44
N ALA A 357 -9.46 -11.73 -9.98
CA ALA A 357 -8.71 -12.65 -10.83
C ALA A 357 -8.34 -13.96 -10.13
N TYR A 358 -7.92 -13.88 -8.86
CA TYR A 358 -7.47 -15.04 -8.09
C TYR A 358 -8.55 -15.63 -7.16
N GLY A 359 -9.76 -15.03 -7.11
CA GLY A 359 -10.85 -15.54 -6.27
C GLY A 359 -10.63 -15.38 -4.77
N LEU A 360 -10.10 -14.22 -4.34
CA LEU A 360 -9.65 -13.98 -2.95
C LEU A 360 -10.67 -13.20 -2.10
N GLN A 361 -11.97 -13.38 -2.36
CA GLN A 361 -13.04 -12.60 -1.73
C GLN A 361 -13.15 -12.87 -0.23
N THR A 362 -12.89 -14.09 0.23
CA THR A 362 -13.03 -14.47 1.64
C THR A 362 -11.74 -15.05 2.20
N PRO A 363 -11.58 -15.12 3.54
CA PRO A 363 -10.43 -15.80 4.14
C PRO A 363 -10.33 -17.27 3.72
N GLU A 364 -11.46 -17.96 3.58
CA GLU A 364 -11.52 -19.37 3.18
C GLU A 364 -11.04 -19.55 1.73
N SER A 365 -11.52 -18.71 0.81
CA SER A 365 -11.11 -18.78 -0.59
C SER A 365 -9.63 -18.43 -0.76
N THR A 366 -9.14 -17.45 0.00
CA THR A 366 -7.71 -17.07 0.02
C THR A 366 -6.83 -18.21 0.55
N LEU A 367 -7.23 -18.89 1.63
CA LEU A 367 -6.49 -20.02 2.17
C LEU A 367 -6.52 -21.22 1.21
N ALA A 368 -7.65 -21.47 0.55
CA ALA A 368 -7.76 -22.51 -0.47
C ALA A 368 -6.83 -22.22 -1.66
N TRP A 369 -6.79 -20.98 -2.14
CA TRP A 369 -5.89 -20.54 -3.19
C TRP A 369 -4.41 -20.73 -2.80
N LEU A 370 -4.00 -20.28 -1.61
CA LEU A 370 -2.63 -20.48 -1.11
C LEU A 370 -2.25 -21.97 -1.04
N LYS A 371 -3.17 -22.84 -0.61
CA LYS A 371 -2.93 -24.29 -0.58
C LYS A 371 -2.74 -24.88 -1.98
N GLY A 372 -3.37 -24.30 -3.00
CA GLY A 372 -3.26 -24.72 -4.39
C GLY A 372 -1.95 -24.33 -5.08
N LEU A 373 -1.16 -23.40 -4.51
CA LEU A 373 0.09 -22.94 -5.13
C LEU A 373 1.25 -23.95 -5.08
N GLU A 374 1.15 -25.06 -4.35
CA GLU A 374 2.29 -25.97 -4.08
C GLU A 374 3.51 -25.22 -3.48
N ASP A 375 4.69 -25.84 -3.40
CA ASP A 375 5.93 -25.16 -2.97
C ASP A 375 6.65 -24.62 -4.21
N ILE A 376 6.64 -23.30 -4.39
CA ILE A 376 7.19 -22.63 -5.58
C ILE A 376 8.54 -21.96 -5.22
N GLU A 377 9.65 -22.70 -5.29
CA GLU A 377 10.95 -22.15 -4.89
C GLU A 377 11.47 -21.04 -5.84
N ASP A 378 11.21 -21.16 -7.13
CA ASP A 378 11.72 -20.26 -8.17
C ASP A 378 10.67 -19.23 -8.64
N GLU A 379 11.01 -18.45 -9.65
CA GLU A 379 10.08 -17.54 -10.32
C GLU A 379 8.85 -18.30 -10.85
N HIS A 380 7.67 -17.73 -10.62
CA HIS A 380 6.41 -18.28 -11.11
C HIS A 380 5.50 -17.18 -11.62
N LEU A 381 5.67 -16.87 -12.89
CA LEU A 381 4.94 -15.80 -13.55
C LEU A 381 3.51 -16.23 -13.89
N THR A 382 2.58 -15.35 -13.56
CA THR A 382 1.16 -15.44 -13.93
C THR A 382 0.71 -14.10 -14.48
N ALA A 383 -0.39 -14.07 -15.23
CA ALA A 383 -0.97 -12.84 -15.75
C ALA A 383 -2.40 -12.65 -15.25
N PHE A 384 -2.83 -11.41 -15.09
CA PHE A 384 -4.23 -11.04 -14.89
C PHE A 384 -4.55 -9.72 -15.60
N GLN A 385 -5.83 -9.43 -15.77
CA GLN A 385 -6.28 -8.17 -16.34
C GLN A 385 -6.06 -7.03 -15.34
N GLY A 386 -5.16 -6.10 -15.67
CA GLY A 386 -4.93 -4.89 -14.88
C GLY A 386 -5.95 -3.78 -15.18
N PRO A 387 -6.03 -2.74 -14.32
CA PRO A 387 -6.80 -1.55 -14.63
C PRO A 387 -6.19 -0.79 -15.82
N PRO A 388 -7.00 -0.02 -16.55
CA PRO A 388 -6.48 0.85 -17.60
C PRO A 388 -5.57 1.93 -16.98
N LEU A 389 -4.41 2.14 -17.60
CA LEU A 389 -3.49 3.20 -17.17
C LEU A 389 -3.96 4.57 -17.70
N PRO A 390 -3.80 5.64 -16.91
CA PRO A 390 -4.04 7.01 -17.37
C PRO A 390 -3.20 7.39 -18.58
N GLU A 391 -3.69 8.32 -19.41
CA GLU A 391 -3.02 8.77 -20.64
C GLU A 391 -1.59 9.31 -20.42
N TYR A 392 -1.25 9.73 -19.20
CA TYR A 392 0.10 10.21 -18.87
C TYR A 392 1.14 9.08 -18.69
N TYR A 393 0.72 7.81 -18.78
CA TYR A 393 1.60 6.64 -18.90
C TYR A 393 1.98 6.32 -20.36
N ASP A 394 1.48 7.06 -21.35
CA ASP A 394 1.82 6.87 -22.77
C ASP A 394 3.26 7.32 -23.06
N GLY A 395 4.22 6.40 -22.91
CA GLY A 395 5.64 6.61 -23.18
C GLY A 395 6.45 7.05 -21.96
N ASN A 396 7.29 8.08 -22.13
CA ASN A 396 8.18 8.56 -21.07
C ASN A 396 7.46 9.49 -20.11
N MET A 397 7.18 8.99 -18.91
CA MET A 397 6.59 9.76 -17.83
C MET A 397 7.64 10.63 -17.13
N ARG A 398 7.46 11.96 -17.18
CA ARG A 398 8.37 12.88 -16.50
C ARG A 398 7.96 13.05 -15.04
N LEU A 399 8.75 12.46 -14.14
CA LEU A 399 8.54 12.55 -12.70
C LEU A 399 9.31 13.72 -12.07
N SER A 400 8.70 14.37 -11.09
CA SER A 400 9.35 15.34 -10.20
C SER A 400 8.89 15.12 -8.76
N ILE A 401 9.75 15.42 -7.80
CA ILE A 401 9.46 15.27 -6.36
C ILE A 401 9.57 16.64 -5.71
N GLU A 402 8.57 17.01 -4.91
CA GLU A 402 8.63 18.18 -4.04
C GLU A 402 8.51 17.77 -2.59
N ILE A 403 9.38 18.33 -1.76
CA ILE A 403 9.42 18.08 -0.32
C ILE A 403 8.95 19.34 0.39
N ASP A 404 7.69 19.33 0.85
CA ASP A 404 7.24 20.33 1.81
C ASP A 404 7.81 19.95 3.18
N ARG A 405 8.66 20.84 3.68
CA ARG A 405 9.43 20.60 4.89
C ARG A 405 8.58 20.70 6.16
N GLY A 406 7.40 21.28 6.10
CA GLY A 406 6.58 21.52 7.29
C GLY A 406 7.28 22.46 8.28
N ASP A 407 6.96 22.29 9.56
CA ASP A 407 7.54 23.10 10.64
C ASP A 407 8.92 22.54 11.04
N ILE A 408 9.93 23.40 11.07
CA ILE A 408 11.33 23.03 11.33
C ILE A 408 11.86 23.82 12.51
N TRP A 409 12.47 23.14 13.47
CA TRP A 409 13.11 23.75 14.63
C TRP A 409 14.63 23.60 14.53
N TYR A 410 15.32 24.69 14.22
CA TYR A 410 16.77 24.74 14.19
C TYR A 410 17.38 25.05 15.55
N ASP A 411 16.62 25.64 16.47
CA ASP A 411 17.08 25.94 17.83
C ASP A 411 17.40 24.64 18.59
N PHE A 412 18.46 24.68 19.39
CA PHE A 412 18.86 23.56 20.25
C PHE A 412 17.71 23.17 21.19
N PRO A 413 17.34 21.89 21.34
CA PRO A 413 16.09 21.50 22.02
C PRO A 413 16.10 21.67 23.55
N TYR A 414 17.21 22.12 24.14
CA TYR A 414 17.32 22.31 25.58
C TYR A 414 17.79 23.72 25.92
N ARG A 415 17.34 24.23 27.07
CA ARG A 415 17.86 25.46 27.67
C ARG A 415 19.16 25.17 28.43
N GLU A 416 19.83 26.23 28.89
CA GLU A 416 21.05 26.14 29.70
C GLU A 416 20.86 25.34 31.00
N ASP A 417 19.66 25.35 31.58
CA ASP A 417 19.30 24.59 32.78
C ASP A 417 18.99 23.10 32.50
N GLY A 418 19.11 22.67 31.24
CA GLY A 418 18.80 21.31 30.78
C GLY A 418 17.31 21.04 30.58
N SER A 419 16.42 22.03 30.76
CA SER A 419 14.99 21.86 30.48
C SER A 419 14.72 21.80 28.98
N GLU A 420 13.82 20.91 28.56
CA GLU A 420 13.41 20.78 27.16
C GLU A 420 12.62 22.02 26.71
N MET A 421 12.92 22.52 25.51
CA MET A 421 12.19 23.60 24.88
C MET A 421 11.03 23.04 24.05
N PRO A 422 9.82 23.63 24.14
CA PRO A 422 8.70 23.20 23.33
C PRO A 422 8.97 23.48 21.84
N GLN A 423 8.96 22.43 21.03
CA GLN A 423 9.12 22.49 19.58
C GLN A 423 7.87 21.91 18.89
N PRO A 424 6.70 22.58 19.00
CA PRO A 424 5.45 22.06 18.45
C PRO A 424 5.52 21.93 16.92
N VAL A 425 4.98 20.84 16.39
CA VAL A 425 4.87 20.58 14.94
C VAL A 425 3.40 20.51 14.58
N GLN A 426 2.90 21.49 13.84
CA GLN A 426 1.55 21.50 13.28
C GLN A 426 1.54 20.91 11.87
N ARG A 427 2.53 21.30 11.05
CA ARG A 427 2.72 20.80 9.69
C ARG A 427 3.85 19.80 9.67
N ARG A 428 3.51 18.53 9.43
CA ARG A 428 4.52 17.48 9.25
C ARG A 428 5.14 17.55 7.84
N PRO A 429 6.43 17.23 7.70
CA PRO A 429 7.07 17.10 6.41
C PRO A 429 6.40 16.05 5.52
N ARG A 430 6.29 16.36 4.23
CA ARG A 430 5.68 15.50 3.20
C ARG A 430 6.46 15.58 1.89
N ALA A 431 6.62 14.44 1.23
CA ALA A 431 7.05 14.38 -0.16
C ALA A 431 5.82 14.16 -1.04
N THR A 432 5.73 14.88 -2.17
CA THR A 432 4.70 14.67 -3.18
C THR A 432 5.38 14.40 -4.51
N ILE A 433 5.02 13.29 -5.15
CA ILE A 433 5.46 12.93 -6.50
C ILE A 433 4.46 13.53 -7.48
N PHE A 434 5.00 14.18 -8.51
CA PHE A 434 4.22 14.75 -9.60
C PHE A 434 4.68 14.17 -10.93
N THR A 435 3.74 14.04 -11.84
CA THR A 435 4.01 13.89 -13.27
C THR A 435 3.74 15.19 -14.02
N GLU A 436 4.42 15.39 -15.15
CA GLU A 436 4.10 16.46 -16.09
C GLU A 436 3.39 15.88 -17.32
N TYR A 437 2.19 16.37 -17.60
CA TYR A 437 1.38 15.93 -18.74
C TYR A 437 0.62 17.11 -19.34
N LEU A 438 0.71 17.28 -20.66
CA LEU A 438 0.13 18.42 -21.41
C LEU A 438 0.46 19.79 -20.77
N GLY A 439 1.70 19.96 -20.31
CA GLY A 439 2.17 21.19 -19.65
C GLY A 439 1.54 21.46 -18.29
N LYS A 440 0.90 20.46 -17.67
CA LYS A 440 0.33 20.52 -16.33
C LYS A 440 1.05 19.56 -15.40
N ARG A 441 1.30 20.03 -14.19
CA ARG A 441 1.91 19.25 -13.11
C ARG A 441 0.80 18.61 -12.29
N ILE A 442 0.80 17.28 -12.20
CA ILE A 442 -0.28 16.48 -11.61
C ILE A 442 0.29 15.71 -10.42
N PRO A 443 -0.25 15.87 -9.20
CA PRO A 443 0.18 15.07 -8.06
C PRO A 443 -0.37 13.64 -8.17
N ILE A 444 0.50 12.64 -8.05
CA ILE A 444 0.13 11.22 -8.22
C ILE A 444 0.33 10.40 -6.94
N ALA A 445 1.27 10.77 -6.08
CA ALA A 445 1.48 10.12 -4.78
C ALA A 445 2.03 11.12 -3.75
N ARG A 446 1.78 10.85 -2.47
CA ARG A 446 2.20 11.66 -1.33
C ARG A 446 2.49 10.77 -0.12
N TYR A 447 3.67 10.94 0.47
CA TYR A 447 4.04 10.22 1.70
C TYR A 447 4.68 11.16 2.72
N GLY A 448 4.56 10.77 4.00
CA GLY A 448 5.31 11.42 5.07
C GLY A 448 6.82 11.23 4.84
N THR A 449 7.61 12.25 5.13
CA THR A 449 9.07 12.18 4.98
C THR A 449 9.78 12.74 6.21
N THR A 450 11.10 12.69 6.24
CA THR A 450 11.93 13.31 7.29
C THR A 450 12.89 14.31 6.66
N ILE A 451 13.01 15.49 7.26
CA ILE A 451 13.76 16.63 6.71
C ILE A 451 15.01 17.01 7.51
N GLY A 452 15.38 16.13 8.44
CA GLY A 452 16.44 16.37 9.39
C GLY A 452 15.93 16.78 10.77
N GLY A 453 16.86 16.87 11.71
CA GLY A 453 16.59 17.22 13.10
C GLY A 453 17.82 17.07 13.98
N TRP A 454 17.69 17.51 15.23
CA TRP A 454 18.71 17.29 16.26
C TRP A 454 18.86 15.81 16.57
N ARG A 455 20.09 15.30 16.52
CA ARG A 455 20.43 13.91 16.83
C ARG A 455 21.72 13.86 17.64
N SER A 456 21.83 12.84 18.49
CA SER A 456 23.09 12.50 19.14
C SER A 456 24.06 11.89 18.12
N GLU A 457 25.30 12.34 18.15
CA GLU A 457 26.40 11.87 17.31
C GLU A 457 27.64 11.71 18.17
N TYR A 458 28.40 10.64 17.93
CA TYR A 458 29.71 10.49 18.56
C TYR A 458 30.73 11.28 17.74
N GLN A 459 31.37 12.25 18.36
CA GLN A 459 32.47 13.02 17.79
C GLN A 459 33.63 13.01 18.78
N ASP A 460 34.79 12.50 18.35
CA ASP A 460 36.01 12.38 19.16
C ASP A 460 35.79 11.71 20.54
N GLY A 461 34.97 10.65 20.55
CA GLY A 461 34.62 9.90 21.76
C GLY A 461 33.56 10.56 22.66
N ASN A 462 33.12 11.77 22.34
CA ASN A 462 32.07 12.49 23.08
C ASN A 462 30.72 12.39 22.35
N LEU A 463 29.64 12.26 23.13
CA LEU A 463 28.28 12.34 22.60
C LEU A 463 27.89 13.82 22.47
N VAL A 464 27.84 14.32 21.24
CA VAL A 464 27.40 15.68 20.93
C VAL A 464 26.05 15.67 20.27
N TRP A 465 25.29 16.75 20.41
CA TRP A 465 24.06 16.96 19.65
C TRP A 465 24.36 17.80 18.42
N LYS A 466 23.95 17.32 17.26
CA LYS A 466 24.11 18.04 15.98
C LYS A 466 22.80 18.02 15.21
N TYR A 467 22.48 19.16 14.60
CA TYR A 467 21.40 19.22 13.64
C TYR A 467 21.83 18.52 12.35
N LYS A 468 21.19 17.41 12.00
CA LYS A 468 21.43 16.69 10.75
C LYS A 468 20.37 17.08 9.75
N ASN A 469 20.75 17.81 8.69
CA ASN A 469 19.84 18.10 7.57
C ASN A 469 19.66 16.85 6.71
N SER A 470 18.44 16.61 6.23
CA SER A 470 18.25 15.68 5.10
C SER A 470 18.74 16.35 3.81
N PRO A 471 19.33 15.59 2.85
CA PRO A 471 19.55 16.10 1.50
C PRO A 471 18.22 16.58 0.92
N VAL A 472 18.19 17.81 0.42
CA VAL A 472 17.03 18.40 -0.25
C VAL A 472 17.47 18.94 -1.61
N GLY A 473 16.58 18.86 -2.59
CA GLY A 473 16.80 19.44 -3.92
C GLY A 473 16.77 20.96 -3.89
N GLU A 474 16.80 21.57 -5.08
CA GLU A 474 16.67 23.02 -5.23
C GLU A 474 15.40 23.54 -4.56
N ARG A 475 15.48 24.74 -3.98
CA ARG A 475 14.34 25.39 -3.35
C ARG A 475 13.38 25.87 -4.44
N VAL A 476 12.18 25.31 -4.45
CA VAL A 476 11.07 25.70 -5.33
C VAL A 476 10.18 26.77 -4.72
#